data_AF-A0A0B0MVU4-F1
#
_entry.id   AF-A0A0B0MVU4-F1
#
_cell.length_a   1.000
_cell.length_b   1.000
_cell.length_c   1.000
_cell.angle_alpha   90.00
_cell.angle_beta   90.00
_cell.angle_gamma   90.00
#
_symmetry.space_group_name_H-M   'P 1'
#
loop_
_entity.id
_entity.type
_entity.pdbx_description
1 polymer ?
#
loop_
_entity_poly.entity_id
_entity_poly.type
_entity_poly.pdbx_seq_one_letter_code
_entity_poly.pdbx_strand_id
1 'polypeptide(L)'
;MGSGGSKSTALMLLFLNLGLYIIVTIIAGWAVNHAIERTHETASVLSIPARIFPIYFPMGNMATGLFVIFSLIAGVVGVATSVTGVTNVLQWDAPNLGAAAASSLLTWTLTMLAMGFACKEIYIGWTDANLRTLEVITIVASATQLICTGAIHAGAEEFTPTTLAAGTV
;
A
#
# COMPACT_ATOMS: atom_id res chain seq x y z
N MET A 1 -31.70 7.75 -2.81
CA MET A 1 -31.27 8.03 -4.20
C MET A 1 -29.89 7.39 -4.39
N GLY A 2 -29.72 6.48 -5.36
CA GLY A 2 -28.40 6.12 -5.90
C GLY A 2 -27.52 5.06 -5.19
N SER A 3 -28.05 4.09 -4.44
CA SER A 3 -27.17 3.09 -3.77
C SER A 3 -26.30 2.28 -4.75
N GLY A 4 -26.76 2.06 -5.99
CA GLY A 4 -25.99 1.37 -7.04
C GLY A 4 -24.74 2.15 -7.53
N GLY A 5 -24.78 3.48 -7.49
CA GLY A 5 -23.66 4.33 -7.92
C GLY A 5 -22.50 4.25 -6.95
N SER A 6 -22.78 4.36 -5.64
CA SER A 6 -21.75 4.28 -4.60
C SER A 6 -21.07 2.91 -4.54
N LYS A 7 -21.81 1.81 -4.79
CA LYS A 7 -21.22 0.45 -4.87
C LYS A 7 -20.22 0.35 -6.02
N SER A 8 -20.62 0.82 -7.19
CA SER A 8 -19.81 0.72 -8.41
C SER A 8 -18.52 1.54 -8.31
N THR A 9 -18.61 2.75 -7.76
CA THR A 9 -17.44 3.61 -7.53
C THR A 9 -16.48 3.01 -6.51
N ALA A 10 -16.97 2.47 -5.40
CA ALA A 10 -16.13 1.83 -4.39
C ALA A 10 -15.39 0.60 -4.93
N LEU A 11 -16.06 -0.24 -5.72
CA LEU A 11 -15.44 -1.38 -6.38
C LEU A 11 -14.37 -0.96 -7.40
N MET A 12 -14.64 0.06 -8.21
CA MET A 12 -13.67 0.59 -9.17
C MET A 12 -12.40 1.08 -8.46
N LEU A 13 -12.54 1.79 -7.33
CA LEU A 13 -11.42 2.26 -6.52
C LEU A 13 -10.63 1.10 -5.87
N LEU A 14 -11.31 0.05 -5.44
CA LEU A 14 -10.67 -1.16 -4.89
C LEU A 14 -9.85 -1.90 -5.97
N PHE A 15 -10.38 -2.05 -7.18
CA PHE A 15 -9.63 -2.65 -8.30
C PHE A 15 -8.43 -1.80 -8.72
N LEU A 16 -8.57 -0.48 -8.71
CA LEU A 16 -7.46 0.43 -8.98
C LEU A 16 -6.34 0.28 -7.93
N ASN A 17 -6.69 0.27 -6.64
CA ASN A 17 -5.72 0.05 -5.56
C ASN A 17 -5.08 -1.34 -5.64
N LEU A 18 -5.85 -2.38 -5.97
CA LEU A 18 -5.32 -3.73 -6.19
C LEU A 18 -4.24 -3.72 -7.27
N GLY A 19 -4.50 -3.07 -8.41
CA GLY A 19 -3.52 -2.93 -9.49
C GLY A 19 -2.26 -2.20 -9.06
N LEU A 20 -2.41 -1.06 -8.37
CA LEU A 20 -1.28 -0.28 -7.85
C LEU A 20 -0.42 -1.09 -6.88
N TYR A 21 -1.05 -1.78 -5.91
CA TYR A 21 -0.32 -2.59 -4.93
C TYR A 21 0.36 -3.82 -5.55
N ILE A 22 -0.23 -4.45 -6.58
CA ILE A 22 0.45 -5.50 -7.36
C ILE A 22 1.72 -4.97 -8.00
N ILE A 23 1.65 -3.81 -8.66
CA ILE A 23 2.82 -3.21 -9.32
C ILE A 23 3.90 -2.85 -8.28
N VAL A 24 3.50 -2.27 -7.14
CA VAL A 24 4.39 -1.99 -6.01
C VAL A 24 5.10 -3.27 -5.54
N THR A 25 4.35 -4.36 -5.30
CA THR A 25 4.92 -5.65 -4.87
C THR A 25 5.89 -6.22 -5.90
N ILE A 26 5.59 -6.13 -7.19
CA ILE A 26 6.46 -6.64 -8.26
C ILE A 26 7.78 -5.86 -8.28
N ILE A 27 7.72 -4.52 -8.29
CA ILE A 27 8.94 -3.68 -8.37
C ILE A 27 9.76 -3.80 -7.09
N ALA A 28 9.12 -3.77 -5.92
CA ALA A 28 9.81 -3.93 -4.64
C ALA A 28 10.41 -5.34 -4.48
N GLY A 29 9.67 -6.38 -4.90
CA GLY A 29 10.17 -7.76 -4.88
C GLY A 29 11.36 -7.96 -5.82
N TRP A 30 11.31 -7.37 -7.01
CA TRP A 30 12.45 -7.33 -7.93
C TRP A 30 13.65 -6.62 -7.30
N ALA A 31 13.44 -5.47 -6.64
CA ALA A 31 14.51 -4.72 -5.98
C ALA A 31 15.16 -5.51 -4.83
N VAL A 32 14.37 -6.23 -4.02
CA VAL A 32 14.89 -7.12 -2.97
C VAL A 32 15.70 -8.26 -3.59
N ASN A 33 15.17 -8.92 -4.62
CA ASN A 33 15.89 -10.02 -5.29
C ASN A 33 17.23 -9.55 -5.87
N HIS A 34 17.22 -8.41 -6.58
CA HIS A 34 18.43 -7.82 -7.15
C HIS A 34 19.44 -7.42 -6.07
N ALA A 35 18.97 -6.87 -4.95
CA ALA A 35 19.83 -6.50 -3.83
C ALA A 35 20.50 -7.72 -3.17
N ILE A 36 19.77 -8.84 -3.01
CA ILE A 36 20.32 -10.10 -2.48
C ILE A 36 21.41 -10.65 -3.41
N GLU A 37 21.14 -10.71 -4.72
CA GLU A 37 22.09 -11.23 -5.71
C GLU A 37 23.38 -10.40 -5.74
N ARG A 38 23.26 -9.06 -5.72
CA ARG A 38 24.40 -8.14 -5.64
C ARG A 38 25.15 -8.21 -4.31
N THR A 39 24.44 -8.44 -3.20
CA THR A 39 25.06 -8.62 -1.87
C THR A 39 25.94 -9.87 -1.87
N HIS A 40 25.47 -10.96 -2.48
CA HIS A 40 26.24 -12.20 -2.61
C HIS A 40 27.53 -12.01 -3.43
N GLU A 41 27.49 -11.24 -4.52
CA GLU A 41 28.68 -10.95 -5.34
C GLU A 41 29.66 -9.96 -4.69
N THR A 42 29.20 -9.07 -3.81
CA THR A 42 30.01 -7.94 -3.28
C THR A 42 30.45 -8.14 -1.81
N ALA A 43 30.15 -9.31 -1.22
CA ALA A 43 30.33 -9.58 0.21
C ALA A 43 31.79 -9.48 0.73
N SER A 44 32.80 -9.53 -0.15
CA SER A 44 34.23 -9.56 0.25
C SER A 44 34.92 -8.18 0.30
N VAL A 45 34.29 -7.09 -0.21
CA VAL A 45 34.97 -5.78 -0.38
C VAL A 45 34.18 -4.61 0.25
N LEU A 46 33.07 -4.89 0.94
CA LEU A 46 32.13 -3.85 1.33
C LEU A 46 32.57 -3.08 2.59
N SER A 47 32.71 -1.76 2.43
CA SER A 47 33.11 -0.84 3.50
C SER A 47 32.06 -0.69 4.60
N ILE A 48 32.52 -0.29 5.79
CA ILE A 48 31.82 -0.36 7.09
C ILE A 48 30.44 0.34 7.17
N PRO A 49 30.05 1.34 6.33
CA PRO A 49 28.67 1.87 6.37
C PRO A 49 27.61 0.86 5.91
N ALA A 50 27.98 -0.09 5.06
CA ALA A 50 27.04 -1.06 4.46
C ALA A 50 26.78 -2.31 5.34
N ARG A 51 27.42 -2.41 6.52
CA ARG A 51 27.29 -3.57 7.42
C ARG A 51 26.11 -3.45 8.40
N ILE A 52 25.48 -2.27 8.51
CA ILE A 52 24.41 -2.03 9.49
C ILE A 52 23.07 -2.64 9.01
N PHE A 53 22.87 -2.80 7.70
CA PHE A 53 21.72 -3.50 7.13
C PHE A 53 22.15 -4.84 6.49
N PRO A 54 21.39 -5.93 6.72
CA PRO A 54 21.76 -7.26 6.23
C PRO A 54 21.66 -7.44 4.70
N ILE A 55 21.01 -6.51 4.00
CA ILE A 55 20.85 -6.52 2.53
C ILE A 55 21.46 -5.22 1.98
N TYR A 56 22.44 -5.35 1.08
CA TYR A 56 23.06 -4.22 0.41
C TYR A 56 22.26 -3.82 -0.84
N PHE A 57 21.85 -2.57 -0.91
CA PHE A 57 21.13 -2.00 -2.05
C PHE A 57 22.07 -1.10 -2.87
N PRO A 58 22.66 -1.60 -3.97
CA PRO A 58 23.58 -0.80 -4.78
C PRO A 58 22.89 0.25 -5.68
N MET A 59 21.57 0.16 -5.83
CA MET A 59 20.77 0.90 -6.83
C MET A 59 20.19 2.23 -6.33
N GLY A 60 20.60 2.69 -5.14
CA GLY A 60 20.03 3.86 -4.50
C GLY A 60 20.85 4.39 -3.31
N ASN A 61 20.21 5.19 -2.46
CA ASN A 61 20.86 5.87 -1.35
C ASN A 61 20.64 5.15 0.00
N MET A 62 21.02 5.79 1.12
CA MET A 62 20.91 5.19 2.46
C MET A 62 19.47 4.90 2.93
N ALA A 63 18.44 5.52 2.34
CA ALA A 63 17.04 5.27 2.67
C ALA A 63 16.40 4.13 1.83
N THR A 64 17.06 3.69 0.76
CA THR A 64 16.54 2.71 -0.20
C THR A 64 16.15 1.40 0.45
N GLY A 65 16.98 0.88 1.37
CA GLY A 65 16.70 -0.41 2.01
C GLY A 65 15.41 -0.38 2.83
N LEU A 66 15.19 0.68 3.62
CA LEU A 66 13.95 0.85 4.38
C LEU A 66 12.77 1.09 3.43
N PHE A 67 12.94 1.97 2.44
CA PHE A 67 11.90 2.26 1.46
C PHE A 67 11.38 1.00 0.77
N VAL A 68 12.26 0.16 0.22
CA VAL A 68 11.89 -1.05 -0.51
C VAL A 68 11.19 -2.06 0.39
N ILE A 69 11.66 -2.27 1.63
CA ILE A 69 11.03 -3.21 2.57
C ILE A 69 9.64 -2.73 2.97
N PHE A 70 9.47 -1.46 3.35
CA PHE A 70 8.17 -0.91 3.71
C PHE A 70 7.21 -0.87 2.51
N SER A 71 7.71 -0.57 1.32
CA SER A 71 6.93 -0.61 0.08
C SER A 71 6.47 -2.04 -0.25
N LEU A 72 7.31 -3.06 -0.05
CA LEU A 72 6.95 -4.46 -0.22
C LEU A 72 5.86 -4.90 0.77
N ILE A 73 6.01 -4.56 2.06
CA ILE A 73 5.02 -4.87 3.09
C ILE A 73 3.69 -4.17 2.79
N ALA A 74 3.72 -2.87 2.46
CA ALA A 74 2.55 -2.11 2.08
C ALA A 74 1.87 -2.71 0.83
N GLY A 75 2.65 -3.14 -0.16
CA GLY A 75 2.18 -3.85 -1.35
C GLY A 75 1.43 -5.14 -1.00
N VAL A 76 2.05 -6.05 -0.25
CA VAL A 76 1.43 -7.34 0.12
C VAL A 76 0.18 -7.14 0.97
N VAL A 77 0.22 -6.27 1.97
CA VAL A 77 -0.94 -5.96 2.82
C VAL A 77 -2.04 -5.26 2.01
N GLY A 78 -1.68 -4.39 1.07
CA GLY A 78 -2.62 -3.71 0.19
C GLY A 78 -3.30 -4.63 -0.80
N VAL A 79 -2.60 -5.62 -1.36
CA VAL A 79 -3.20 -6.69 -2.18
C VAL A 79 -4.19 -7.50 -1.35
N ALA A 80 -3.78 -7.98 -0.18
CA ALA A 80 -4.64 -8.78 0.70
C ALA A 80 -5.91 -8.02 1.11
N THR A 81 -5.74 -6.75 1.52
CA THR A 81 -6.85 -5.88 1.92
C THR A 81 -7.76 -5.51 0.75
N SER A 82 -7.23 -5.32 -0.45
CA SER A 82 -8.06 -5.03 -1.63
C SER A 82 -8.91 -6.25 -2.01
N VAL A 83 -8.35 -7.46 -1.95
CA VAL A 83 -9.10 -8.70 -2.21
C VAL A 83 -10.20 -8.91 -1.18
N THR A 84 -9.90 -8.79 0.11
CA THR A 84 -10.92 -8.92 1.17
C THR A 84 -11.92 -7.77 1.16
N GLY A 85 -11.48 -6.57 0.78
CA GLY A 85 -12.33 -5.40 0.58
C GLY A 85 -13.36 -5.61 -0.54
N VAL A 86 -12.95 -6.20 -1.67
CA VAL A 86 -13.88 -6.55 -2.75
C VAL A 86 -14.94 -7.54 -2.26
N THR A 87 -14.55 -8.61 -1.54
CA THR A 87 -15.51 -9.60 -1.04
C THR A 87 -16.45 -9.01 0.03
N ASN A 88 -15.94 -8.15 0.91
CA ASN A 88 -16.74 -7.51 1.97
C ASN A 88 -17.71 -6.47 1.41
N VAL A 89 -17.30 -5.69 0.41
CA VAL A 89 -18.17 -4.74 -0.29
C VAL A 89 -19.24 -5.47 -1.11
N LEU A 90 -18.94 -6.63 -1.70
CA LEU A 90 -19.93 -7.43 -2.42
C LEU A 90 -21.03 -8.00 -1.50
N GLN A 91 -20.69 -8.38 -0.27
CA GLN A 91 -21.64 -8.91 0.71
C GLN A 91 -22.48 -7.80 1.38
N TRP A 92 -21.97 -6.56 1.47
CA TRP A 92 -22.69 -5.37 1.96
C TRP A 92 -23.38 -5.55 3.33
N ASP A 93 -22.71 -6.20 4.28
CA ASP A 93 -23.17 -6.41 5.65
C ASP A 93 -22.41 -5.52 6.65
N ALA A 94 -23.11 -4.98 7.65
CA ALA A 94 -22.55 -4.05 8.65
C ALA A 94 -21.24 -4.52 9.33
N PRO A 95 -21.10 -5.79 9.80
CA PRO A 95 -19.83 -6.26 10.37
C PRO A 95 -18.70 -6.35 9.32
N ASN A 96 -19.02 -6.67 8.08
CA ASN A 96 -18.05 -6.80 6.99
C ASN A 96 -17.53 -5.43 6.52
N LEU A 97 -18.38 -4.40 6.56
CA LEU A 97 -18.02 -2.99 6.30
C LEU A 97 -17.05 -2.45 7.37
N GLY A 98 -17.30 -2.75 8.65
CA GLY A 98 -16.40 -2.36 9.75
C GLY A 98 -15.02 -3.01 9.64
N ALA A 99 -14.97 -4.30 9.32
CA ALA A 99 -13.71 -5.02 9.08
C ALA A 99 -12.96 -4.46 7.87
N ALA A 100 -13.65 -4.17 6.76
CA ALA A 100 -13.05 -3.57 5.57
C ALA A 100 -12.48 -2.16 5.86
N ALA A 101 -13.19 -1.35 6.67
CA ALA A 101 -12.72 -0.03 7.07
C ALA A 101 -11.43 -0.09 7.89
N ALA A 102 -11.36 -0.99 8.88
CA ALA A 102 -10.18 -1.17 9.72
C ALA A 102 -8.96 -1.67 8.91
N SER A 103 -9.15 -2.66 8.02
CA SER A 103 -8.07 -3.15 7.15
C SER A 103 -7.60 -2.08 6.14
N SER A 104 -8.52 -1.26 5.61
CA SER A 104 -8.18 -0.16 4.70
C SER A 104 -7.34 0.92 5.39
N LEU A 105 -7.68 1.27 6.64
CA LEU A 105 -6.87 2.18 7.47
C LEU A 105 -5.47 1.63 7.76
N LEU A 106 -5.36 0.33 8.07
CA LEU A 106 -4.08 -0.33 8.33
C LEU A 106 -3.18 -0.31 7.08
N THR A 107 -3.78 -0.59 5.91
CA THR A 107 -3.09 -0.49 4.62
C THR A 107 -2.66 0.96 4.34
N TRP A 108 -3.51 1.94 4.65
CA TRP A 108 -3.21 3.34 4.45
C TRP A 108 -2.02 3.81 5.31
N THR A 109 -1.98 3.46 6.59
CA THR A 109 -0.87 3.85 7.48
C THR A 109 0.47 3.23 7.04
N LEU A 110 0.48 1.97 6.59
CA LEU A 110 1.66 1.34 6.01
C LEU A 110 2.10 2.04 4.71
N THR A 111 1.16 2.44 3.87
CA THR A 111 1.46 3.14 2.61
C THR A 111 1.99 4.56 2.88
N MET A 112 1.47 5.25 3.90
CA MET A 112 2.00 6.54 4.37
C MET A 112 3.43 6.42 4.90
N LEU A 113 3.73 5.34 5.62
CA LEU A 113 5.09 5.06 6.08
C LEU A 113 6.03 4.86 4.89
N ALA A 114 5.64 4.02 3.92
CA ALA A 114 6.40 3.81 2.69
C ALA A 114 6.58 5.10 1.87
N MET A 115 5.54 5.94 1.79
CA MET A 115 5.57 7.24 1.12
C MET A 115 6.53 8.22 1.82
N GLY A 116 6.60 8.21 3.15
CA GLY A 116 7.58 9.00 3.91
C GLY A 116 9.02 8.65 3.53
N PHE A 117 9.30 7.36 3.34
CA PHE A 117 10.60 6.91 2.83
C PHE A 117 10.82 7.27 1.35
N ALA A 118 9.79 7.20 0.50
CA ALA A 118 9.87 7.66 -0.89
C ALA A 118 10.23 9.16 -0.97
N CYS A 119 9.61 10.00 -0.14
CA CYS A 119 9.96 11.42 -0.06
C CYS A 119 11.41 11.63 0.36
N LYS A 120 11.90 10.80 1.29
CA LYS A 120 13.28 10.86 1.76
C LYS A 120 14.28 10.44 0.67
N GLU A 121 13.97 9.38 -0.08
CA GLU A 121 14.75 8.93 -1.24
C GLU A 121 14.87 10.04 -2.28
N ILE A 122 13.76 10.67 -2.66
CA ILE A 122 13.72 11.78 -3.61
C ILE A 122 14.58 12.96 -3.12
N TYR A 123 14.53 13.28 -1.83
CA TYR A 123 15.29 14.38 -1.24
C TYR A 123 16.80 14.14 -1.26
N ILE A 124 17.24 12.92 -0.93
CA ILE A 124 18.68 12.57 -0.96
C ILE A 124 19.18 12.51 -2.42
N GLY A 125 18.31 12.08 -3.33
CA GLY A 125 18.62 11.96 -4.75
C GLY A 125 19.52 10.77 -5.07
N TRP A 126 19.73 10.55 -6.37
CA TRP A 126 20.60 9.48 -6.91
C TRP A 126 19.96 8.08 -6.85
N THR A 127 18.94 7.89 -7.68
CA THR A 127 18.13 6.66 -7.70
C THR A 127 17.99 6.14 -9.14
N ASP A 128 18.10 4.82 -9.32
CA ASP A 128 17.86 4.16 -10.61
C ASP A 128 16.41 4.32 -11.11
N ALA A 129 16.21 4.22 -12.43
CA ALA A 129 14.90 4.44 -13.07
C ALA A 129 13.77 3.56 -12.51
N ASN A 130 14.07 2.32 -12.11
CA ASN A 130 13.10 1.41 -11.51
C ASN A 130 12.66 1.87 -10.11
N LEU A 131 13.60 2.36 -9.30
CA LEU A 131 13.27 2.88 -7.97
C LEU A 131 12.54 4.22 -8.05
N ARG A 132 12.86 5.06 -9.04
CA ARG A 132 12.09 6.27 -9.33
C ARG A 132 10.62 5.96 -9.68
N THR A 133 10.39 4.85 -10.37
CA THR A 133 9.03 4.36 -10.64
C THR A 133 8.35 3.92 -9.33
N LEU A 134 9.08 3.21 -8.45
CA LEU A 134 8.58 2.78 -7.14
C LEU A 134 8.22 3.98 -6.23
N GLU A 135 9.03 5.04 -6.24
CA GLU A 135 8.77 6.29 -5.50
C GLU A 135 7.42 6.90 -5.91
N VAL A 136 7.26 7.14 -7.22
CA VAL A 136 6.06 7.78 -7.78
C VAL A 136 4.82 6.94 -7.53
N ILE A 137 4.89 5.63 -7.80
CA ILE A 137 3.72 4.76 -7.64
C ILE A 137 3.32 4.61 -6.16
N THR A 138 4.27 4.63 -5.22
CA THR A 138 3.98 4.60 -3.77
C THR A 138 3.25 5.87 -3.33
N ILE A 139 3.65 7.04 -3.85
CA ILE A 139 2.96 8.31 -3.58
C ILE A 139 1.53 8.27 -4.15
N VAL A 140 1.36 7.81 -5.39
CA VAL A 140 0.03 7.67 -6.01
C VAL A 140 -0.84 6.67 -5.24
N ALA A 141 -0.26 5.55 -4.80
CA ALA A 141 -0.95 4.57 -3.96
C ALA A 141 -1.42 5.17 -2.63
N SER A 142 -0.62 6.01 -1.96
CA SER A 142 -1.05 6.67 -0.71
C SER A 142 -2.27 7.57 -0.89
N ALA A 143 -2.33 8.31 -2.00
CA ALA A 143 -3.46 9.20 -2.31
C ALA A 143 -4.71 8.38 -2.67
N THR A 144 -4.55 7.36 -3.51
CA THR A 144 -5.66 6.51 -3.96
C THR A 144 -6.22 5.67 -2.80
N GLN A 145 -5.37 5.19 -1.90
CA GLN A 145 -5.77 4.43 -0.72
C GLN A 145 -6.49 5.30 0.31
N LEU A 146 -6.10 6.58 0.44
CA LEU A 146 -6.83 7.53 1.30
C LEU A 146 -8.26 7.72 0.82
N ILE A 147 -8.45 7.90 -0.50
CA ILE A 147 -9.76 8.05 -1.12
C ILE A 147 -10.60 6.77 -0.91
N CYS A 148 -10.00 5.60 -1.11
CA CYS A 148 -10.64 4.31 -0.81
C CYS A 148 -11.10 4.20 0.63
N THR A 149 -10.22 4.54 1.57
CA THR A 149 -10.51 4.46 3.01
C THR A 149 -11.65 5.39 3.39
N GLY A 150 -11.65 6.62 2.87
CA GLY A 150 -12.73 7.58 3.08
C GLY A 150 -14.07 7.10 2.50
N ALA A 151 -14.07 6.52 1.30
CA ALA A 151 -15.27 5.98 0.66
C ALA A 151 -15.87 4.80 1.46
N ILE A 152 -15.04 3.89 1.99
CA ILE A 152 -15.49 2.77 2.81
C ILE A 152 -16.03 3.26 4.16
N HIS A 153 -15.38 4.26 4.79
CA HIS A 153 -15.86 4.85 6.04
C HIS A 153 -17.21 5.54 5.86
N ALA A 154 -17.38 6.37 4.82
CA ALA A 154 -18.64 7.03 4.53
C ALA A 154 -19.77 6.02 4.27
N GLY A 155 -19.48 4.92 3.55
CA GLY A 155 -20.45 3.85 3.32
C GLY A 155 -20.83 3.07 4.58
N ALA A 156 -19.89 2.90 5.52
CA ALA A 156 -20.16 2.29 6.83
C ALA A 156 -21.02 3.22 7.71
N GLU A 157 -20.70 4.51 7.74
CA GLU A 157 -21.45 5.53 8.49
C GLU A 157 -22.88 5.72 8.00
N GLU A 158 -23.19 5.54 6.71
CA GLU A 158 -24.56 5.59 6.16
C GLU A 158 -25.40 4.36 6.56
N PHE A 159 -24.76 3.21 6.82
CA PHE A 159 -25.46 1.99 7.24
C PHE A 159 -25.90 2.03 8.71
N THR A 160 -25.08 2.59 9.60
CA THR A 160 -25.39 2.79 11.03
C THR A 160 -26.72 3.53 11.34
N PRO A 161 -27.05 4.68 10.71
CA PRO A 161 -28.30 5.40 10.96
C PRO A 161 -29.51 4.64 10.41
N THR A 162 -29.32 3.80 9.38
CA THR A 162 -30.41 3.01 8.79
C THR A 162 -30.79 1.82 9.67
N THR A 163 -29.82 1.18 10.34
CA THR A 163 -30.08 0.09 11.30
C THR A 163 -30.74 0.58 12.59
N LEU A 164 -30.36 1.77 13.09
CA LEU A 164 -31.00 2.36 14.28
C LEU A 164 -32.47 2.76 14.04
N ALA A 165 -32.82 3.16 12.81
CA ALA A 165 -34.20 3.46 12.44
C ALA A 165 -35.09 2.22 12.26
N ALA A 166 -34.51 1.05 11.98
CA ALA A 166 -35.24 -0.21 11.80
C ALA A 166 -35.40 -1.03 13.10
N GLY A 167 -34.72 -0.64 14.18
CA GLY A 167 -34.78 -1.30 15.49
C GLY A 167 -35.86 -0.77 16.45
N THR A 168 -36.72 0.16 16.01
CA THR A 168 -37.85 0.65 16.79
C THR A 168 -39.17 0.09 16.25
N VAL A 169 -39.47 -1.17 16.58
CA VAL A 169 -40.83 -1.72 16.70
C VAL A 169 -40.87 -2.70 17.86
#